data_AF-A0A453JEC0-F1
#
_entry.id   AF-A0A453JEC0-F1
#
_cell.length_a   1.000
_cell.length_b   1.000
_cell.length_c   1.000
_cell.angle_alpha   90.00
_cell.angle_beta   90.00
_cell.angle_gamma   90.00
#
_symmetry.space_group_name_H-M   'P 1'
#
loop_
_entity.id
_entity.type
_entity.pdbx_description
1 polymer ?
#
loop_
_entity_poly.entity_id
_entity_poly.type
_entity_poly.pdbx_seq_one_letter_code
_entity_poly.pdbx_strand_id
1 'polypeptide(L)'
;MAAMVEKWAGLGSAMASIIFLWSMVQNHVPVTLRLYLTAWAAKLAACFSPYLQITILENSAERFQQSEFFYAVEAYLSDACSRRASRLKAELGSDSSNLQVSVDDHEEVTDEFSGVTLWWYASKKHSKGNVISFYPGEDERRFYKVVFHRSHRDLIVDSYLPFVLAEGRAVIVKNRQRRLFTNCGGRRRRYLRNSVWDHVKFEHPATFDTLAMDTDQKEAIMDDLIAFKDGKEYYTKVGKPWKRGYLLYGPPGTGKSTMIAAMANFLDYDVYDLELTSVKNNTELRKLFIEMTSKSIIVIEDIDCSIDLTGKRRKDKKASSNKDSDNEYEPDPTEPRKDDESKVTLSGLLNFIDGLWSASGGERIFIFTTNHKEKLDPALIRRGRMDKHIEMSYSAALRASRCSPRTT
;
A
#
# COMPACT_ATOMS: atom_id res chain seq x y z
N MET A 1 38.27 -11.96 -60.82
CA MET A 1 36.81 -12.12 -60.61
C MET A 1 36.40 -13.59 -60.52
N ALA A 2 36.75 -14.46 -61.49
CA ALA A 2 36.37 -15.89 -61.48
C ALA A 2 36.87 -16.69 -60.25
N ALA A 3 38.16 -16.56 -59.87
CA ALA A 3 38.73 -17.31 -58.74
C ALA A 3 38.19 -16.90 -57.33
N MET A 4 37.55 -15.73 -57.23
CA MET A 4 36.90 -15.29 -55.99
C MET A 4 35.50 -15.91 -55.89
N VAL A 5 34.74 -15.93 -56.98
CA VAL A 5 33.40 -16.55 -57.05
C VAL A 5 33.46 -18.06 -56.76
N GLU A 6 34.48 -18.78 -57.25
CA GLU A 6 34.67 -20.20 -56.92
C GLU A 6 34.96 -20.45 -55.43
N LYS A 7 35.71 -19.56 -54.76
CA LYS A 7 35.95 -19.67 -53.31
C LYS A 7 34.68 -19.42 -52.50
N TRP A 8 33.84 -18.47 -52.92
CA TRP A 8 32.54 -18.21 -52.29
C TRP A 8 31.52 -19.33 -52.56
N ALA A 9 31.51 -19.90 -53.77
CA ALA A 9 30.68 -21.06 -54.10
C ALA A 9 31.12 -22.32 -53.33
N GLY A 10 32.43 -22.53 -53.17
CA GLY A 10 32.99 -23.61 -52.35
C GLY A 10 32.65 -23.45 -50.86
N LEU A 11 32.71 -22.22 -50.33
CA LEU A 11 32.25 -21.89 -48.98
C LEU A 11 30.74 -22.13 -48.82
N GLY A 12 29.93 -21.73 -49.80
CA GLY A 12 28.48 -21.96 -49.79
C GLY A 12 28.11 -23.45 -49.81
N SER A 13 28.80 -24.24 -50.62
CA SER A 13 28.63 -25.71 -50.68
C SER A 13 29.10 -26.40 -49.39
N ALA A 14 30.21 -25.95 -48.80
CA ALA A 14 30.69 -26.43 -47.50
C ALA A 14 29.71 -26.08 -46.36
N MET A 15 29.16 -24.87 -46.34
CA MET A 15 28.15 -24.49 -45.35
C MET A 15 26.84 -25.27 -45.54
N ALA A 16 26.39 -25.47 -46.78
CA ALA A 16 25.18 -26.23 -47.08
C ALA A 16 25.31 -27.71 -46.66
N SER A 17 26.47 -28.33 -46.93
CA SER A 17 26.76 -29.71 -46.50
C SER A 17 26.86 -29.83 -44.98
N ILE A 18 27.44 -28.85 -44.29
CA ILE A 18 27.45 -28.80 -42.81
C ILE A 18 26.04 -28.66 -42.25
N ILE A 19 25.20 -27.79 -42.81
CA ILE A 19 23.80 -27.61 -42.38
C ILE A 19 23.01 -28.90 -42.61
N PHE A 20 23.23 -29.58 -43.74
CA PHE A 20 22.57 -30.84 -44.05
C PHE A 20 23.00 -31.98 -43.13
N LEU A 21 24.30 -32.13 -42.88
CA LEU A 21 24.86 -33.07 -41.90
C LEU A 21 24.35 -32.77 -40.49
N TRP A 22 24.33 -31.50 -40.09
CA TRP A 22 23.83 -31.06 -38.79
C TRP A 22 22.33 -31.37 -38.63
N SER A 23 21.54 -31.19 -39.68
CA SER A 23 20.11 -31.56 -39.72
C SER A 23 19.91 -33.09 -39.60
N MET A 24 20.73 -33.88 -40.29
CA MET A 24 20.71 -35.34 -40.20
C MET A 24 21.08 -35.83 -38.79
N VAL A 25 22.11 -35.22 -38.18
CA VAL A 25 22.54 -35.52 -36.81
C VAL A 25 21.46 -35.14 -35.79
N GLN A 26 20.77 -34.00 -35.97
CA GLN A 26 19.66 -33.61 -35.09
C GLN A 26 18.51 -34.62 -35.08
N ASN A 27 18.28 -35.34 -36.17
CA ASN A 27 17.23 -36.37 -36.27
C ASN A 27 17.62 -37.71 -35.64
N HIS A 28 18.90 -37.93 -35.31
CA HIS A 28 19.39 -39.17 -34.70
C HIS A 28 19.95 -38.99 -33.29
N VAL A 29 20.15 -37.76 -32.83
CA VAL A 29 20.56 -37.47 -31.45
C VAL A 29 19.32 -37.52 -30.54
N PRO A 30 19.29 -38.40 -29.53
CA PRO A 30 18.23 -38.43 -28.53
C PRO A 30 18.02 -37.05 -27.89
N VAL A 31 16.75 -36.70 -27.62
CA VAL A 31 16.39 -35.42 -26.99
C VAL A 31 17.17 -35.18 -25.69
N THR A 32 17.46 -36.24 -24.94
CA THR A 32 18.31 -36.18 -23.73
C THR A 32 19.73 -35.71 -24.01
N LEU A 33 20.41 -36.26 -25.01
CA LEU A 33 21.76 -35.84 -25.39
C LEU A 33 21.79 -34.40 -25.91
N ARG A 34 20.75 -33.98 -26.64
CA ARG A 34 20.61 -32.58 -27.06
C ARG A 34 20.51 -31.63 -25.87
N LEU A 35 19.75 -31.98 -24.83
CA LEU A 35 19.66 -31.19 -23.59
C LEU A 35 20.99 -31.11 -22.85
N TYR A 36 21.76 -32.21 -22.80
CA TYR A 36 23.09 -32.20 -22.20
C TYR A 36 24.08 -31.34 -22.99
N LEU A 37 24.07 -31.44 -24.32
CA LEU A 37 24.93 -30.65 -25.20
C LEU A 37 24.58 -29.16 -25.14
N THR A 38 23.30 -28.78 -25.10
CA THR A 38 22.91 -27.37 -24.94
C THR A 38 23.25 -26.85 -23.55
N ALA A 39 23.11 -27.67 -22.50
CA ALA A 39 23.53 -27.28 -21.15
C ALA A 39 25.06 -27.10 -21.06
N TRP A 40 25.84 -27.98 -21.69
CA TRP A 40 27.30 -27.85 -21.76
C TRP A 40 27.74 -26.66 -22.60
N ALA A 41 27.12 -26.45 -23.77
CA ALA A 41 27.36 -25.29 -24.61
C ALA A 41 27.03 -23.99 -23.87
N ALA A 42 25.93 -23.96 -23.11
CA ALA A 42 25.57 -22.82 -22.26
C ALA A 42 26.58 -22.60 -21.13
N LYS A 43 27.09 -23.66 -20.48
CA LYS A 43 28.15 -23.56 -19.48
C LYS A 43 29.47 -23.03 -20.07
N LEU A 44 29.87 -23.55 -21.23
CA LEU A 44 31.07 -23.08 -21.93
C LEU A 44 30.90 -21.62 -22.37
N ALA A 45 29.76 -21.27 -22.96
CA ALA A 45 29.45 -19.88 -23.31
C ALA A 45 29.46 -18.95 -22.09
N ALA A 46 28.95 -19.41 -20.94
CA ALA A 46 28.99 -18.67 -19.69
C ALA A 46 30.41 -18.48 -19.13
N CYS A 47 31.33 -19.42 -19.37
CA CYS A 47 32.75 -19.27 -19.02
C CYS A 47 33.45 -18.19 -19.85
N PHE A 48 33.01 -18.00 -21.11
CA PHE A 48 33.56 -16.98 -22.01
C PHE A 48 32.81 -15.64 -21.96
N SER A 49 31.61 -15.58 -21.37
CA SER A 49 30.90 -14.33 -21.16
C SER A 49 31.50 -13.58 -19.95
N PRO A 50 32.11 -12.41 -20.13
CA PRO A 50 32.68 -11.64 -19.02
C PRO A 50 31.62 -10.88 -18.21
N TYR A 51 30.36 -10.89 -18.67
CA TYR A 51 29.25 -10.17 -18.08
C TYR A 51 28.42 -11.06 -17.15
N LEU A 52 28.13 -10.55 -15.96
CA LEU A 52 27.19 -11.10 -15.01
C LEU A 52 25.84 -10.40 -15.17
N GLN A 53 24.77 -11.15 -14.88
CA GLN A 53 23.40 -10.64 -14.87
C GLN A 53 22.76 -10.89 -13.50
N ILE A 54 22.13 -9.86 -12.94
CA ILE A 54 21.29 -9.99 -11.74
C ILE A 54 19.84 -9.74 -12.18
N THR A 55 18.94 -10.66 -11.83
CA THR A 55 17.50 -10.55 -12.13
C THR A 55 16.73 -10.20 -10.88
N ILE A 56 15.93 -9.14 -10.95
CA ILE A 56 15.08 -8.64 -9.88
C ILE A 56 13.64 -8.90 -10.27
N LEU A 57 12.96 -9.73 -9.47
CA LEU A 57 11.58 -10.14 -9.71
C LEU A 57 10.61 -9.26 -8.92
N GLU A 58 9.47 -8.95 -9.52
CA GLU A 58 8.37 -8.21 -8.88
C GLU A 58 7.78 -8.96 -7.67
N ASN A 59 7.58 -10.27 -7.81
CA ASN A 59 7.13 -11.14 -6.72
C ASN A 59 8.29 -12.00 -6.22
N SER A 60 8.57 -11.91 -4.92
CA SER A 60 9.48 -12.85 -4.26
C SER A 60 8.86 -14.25 -4.22
N ALA A 61 9.66 -15.28 -3.93
CA ALA A 61 9.17 -16.68 -3.87
C ALA A 61 8.04 -16.88 -2.84
N GLU A 62 7.89 -15.95 -1.89
CA GLU A 62 6.77 -15.86 -0.97
C GLU A 62 5.61 -15.13 -1.63
N ARG A 63 4.58 -15.89 -2.02
CA ARG A 63 3.44 -15.51 -2.90
C ARG A 63 2.61 -14.27 -2.51
N PHE A 64 2.97 -13.54 -1.45
CA PHE A 64 2.21 -12.40 -0.94
C PHE A 64 3.05 -11.15 -0.64
N GLN A 65 4.38 -11.19 -0.81
CA GLN A 65 5.23 -10.01 -0.66
C GLN A 65 5.77 -9.58 -2.02
N GLN A 66 5.14 -8.53 -2.54
CA GLN A 66 5.72 -7.65 -3.54
C GLN A 66 7.11 -7.21 -3.08
N SER A 67 8.11 -7.34 -3.96
CA SER A 67 9.48 -7.00 -3.63
C SER A 67 9.61 -5.48 -3.49
N GLU A 68 9.83 -4.99 -2.25
CA GLU A 68 10.09 -3.57 -1.99
C GLU A 68 11.26 -3.06 -2.87
N PHE A 69 12.25 -3.92 -3.06
CA PHE A 69 13.41 -3.63 -3.90
C PHE A 69 13.04 -3.40 -5.37
N PHE A 70 12.03 -4.12 -5.90
CA PHE A 70 11.58 -3.94 -7.28
C PHE A 70 11.00 -2.54 -7.49
N TYR A 71 10.13 -2.08 -6.60
CA TYR A 71 9.53 -0.74 -6.70
C TYR A 71 10.55 0.37 -6.50
N ALA A 72 11.52 0.19 -5.61
CA ALA A 72 12.62 1.14 -5.45
C ALA A 72 13.43 1.27 -6.75
N VAL A 73 13.75 0.15 -7.41
CA VAL A 73 14.45 0.15 -8.70
C VAL A 73 13.61 0.80 -9.80
N GLU A 74 12.31 0.50 -9.88
CA GLU A 74 11.40 1.14 -10.85
C GLU A 74 11.34 2.67 -10.65
N ALA A 75 11.26 3.13 -9.40
CA ALA A 75 11.28 4.54 -9.07
C ALA A 75 12.62 5.21 -9.41
N TYR A 76 13.74 4.55 -9.11
CA TYR A 76 15.07 5.04 -9.48
C TYR A 76 15.22 5.15 -11.00
N LEU A 77 14.86 4.09 -11.74
CA LEU A 77 14.98 4.05 -13.18
C LEU A 77 14.06 5.07 -13.85
N SER A 78 12.82 5.25 -13.38
CA SER A 78 11.93 6.28 -13.91
C SER A 78 12.49 7.70 -13.70
N ASP A 79 13.03 8.04 -12.53
CA ASP A 79 13.59 9.38 -12.29
C ASP A 79 14.94 9.59 -12.99
N ALA A 80 15.91 8.69 -12.80
CA ALA A 80 17.26 8.81 -13.34
C ALA A 80 17.30 8.65 -14.87
N CYS A 81 16.43 7.80 -15.43
CA CYS A 81 16.51 7.38 -16.82
C CYS A 81 15.49 8.07 -17.72
N SER A 82 14.49 8.77 -17.17
CA SER A 82 13.61 9.66 -17.97
C SER A 82 14.40 10.65 -18.84
N ARG A 83 15.62 11.03 -18.43
CA ARG A 83 16.49 11.97 -19.15
C ARG A 83 17.44 11.32 -20.15
N ARG A 84 17.67 10.00 -20.06
CA ARG A 84 18.70 9.26 -20.83
C ARG A 84 18.11 8.16 -21.73
N ALA A 85 16.88 7.75 -21.51
CA ALA A 85 16.22 6.72 -22.31
C ALA A 85 15.85 7.27 -23.70
N SER A 86 15.94 6.40 -24.70
CA SER A 86 15.61 6.68 -26.09
C SER A 86 14.13 6.48 -26.39
N ARG A 87 13.45 5.64 -25.60
CA ARG A 87 12.02 5.42 -25.63
C ARG A 87 11.47 5.58 -24.21
N LEU A 88 10.26 6.10 -24.14
CA LEU A 88 9.64 6.42 -22.88
C LEU A 88 8.19 5.99 -23.01
N LYS A 89 7.74 5.23 -22.02
CA LYS A 89 6.34 4.86 -21.87
C LYS A 89 5.68 5.88 -20.98
N ALA A 90 4.71 6.59 -21.51
CA ALA A 90 3.87 7.44 -20.70
C ALA A 90 2.64 6.63 -20.27
N GLU A 91 2.59 6.25 -18.99
CA GLU A 91 1.39 5.70 -18.38
C GLU A 91 0.62 6.84 -17.71
N LEU A 92 -0.67 6.95 -18.00
CA LEU A 92 -1.55 7.75 -17.18
C LEU A 92 -1.56 7.06 -15.82
N GLY A 93 -1.09 7.75 -14.77
CA GLY A 93 -1.25 7.24 -13.41
C GLY A 93 -2.71 6.88 -13.18
N SER A 94 -2.98 5.97 -12.24
CA SER A 94 -4.35 5.56 -11.89
C SER A 94 -5.29 6.75 -11.62
N ASP A 95 -4.73 7.93 -11.32
CA ASP A 95 -5.39 9.21 -11.22
C ASP A 95 -5.09 10.08 -12.46
N SER A 96 -6.15 10.49 -13.16
CA SER A 96 -6.19 11.12 -14.49
C SER A 96 -5.49 12.49 -14.66
N SER A 97 -4.62 12.90 -13.73
CA SER A 97 -3.93 14.19 -13.74
C SER A 97 -2.41 14.11 -13.77
N ASN A 98 -1.80 12.94 -13.55
CA ASN A 98 -0.34 12.79 -13.58
C ASN A 98 0.09 11.81 -14.67
N LEU A 99 0.75 12.35 -15.70
CA LEU A 99 1.44 11.57 -16.70
C LEU A 99 2.72 11.03 -16.05
N GLN A 100 2.76 9.73 -15.74
CA GLN A 100 3.99 9.08 -15.29
C GLN A 100 4.73 8.57 -16.50
N VAL A 101 5.96 9.03 -16.67
CA VAL A 101 6.83 8.58 -17.75
C VAL A 101 7.78 7.53 -17.16
N SER A 102 7.61 6.28 -17.58
CA SER A 102 8.45 5.15 -17.23
C SER A 102 9.27 4.70 -18.45
N VAL A 103 10.30 3.91 -18.21
CA VAL A 103 11.10 3.29 -19.29
C VAL A 103 10.24 2.24 -19.99
N ASP A 104 10.28 2.20 -21.32
CA ASP A 104 9.48 1.25 -22.10
C ASP A 104 9.95 -0.21 -21.88
N ASP A 105 9.01 -1.13 -22.03
CA ASP A 105 9.27 -2.55 -21.89
C ASP A 105 10.25 -2.98 -23.02
N HIS A 106 11.33 -3.67 -22.66
CA HIS A 106 12.42 -4.14 -23.55
C HIS A 106 13.45 -3.09 -24.00
N GLU A 107 13.53 -1.95 -23.33
CA GLU A 107 14.62 -1.00 -23.56
C GLU A 107 15.85 -1.28 -22.69
N GLU A 108 17.03 -0.99 -23.28
CA GLU A 108 18.31 -0.97 -22.61
C GLU A 108 18.61 0.44 -22.11
N VAL A 109 18.77 0.56 -20.80
CA VAL A 109 19.11 1.83 -20.15
C VAL A 109 20.52 1.73 -19.60
N THR A 110 21.37 2.69 -19.97
CA THR A 110 22.74 2.78 -19.49
C THR A 110 22.82 3.63 -18.23
N ASP A 111 23.50 3.11 -17.22
CA ASP A 111 23.84 3.84 -16.00
C ASP A 111 25.35 3.81 -15.76
N GLU A 112 25.88 4.83 -15.11
CA GLU A 112 27.30 4.96 -14.80
C GLU A 112 27.48 5.16 -13.30
N PHE A 113 28.21 4.25 -12.65
CA PHE A 113 28.49 4.32 -11.22
C PHE A 113 29.97 4.10 -10.95
N SER A 114 30.63 5.10 -10.35
CA SER A 114 32.07 5.07 -10.03
C SER A 114 32.96 4.67 -11.22
N GLY A 115 32.63 5.14 -12.43
CA GLY A 115 33.35 4.84 -13.67
C GLY A 115 33.06 3.46 -14.29
N VAL A 116 32.07 2.73 -13.78
CA VAL A 116 31.60 1.45 -14.34
C VAL A 116 30.27 1.68 -15.06
N THR A 117 30.18 1.20 -16.30
CA THR A 117 28.93 1.21 -17.08
C THR A 117 28.09 -0.02 -16.76
N LEU A 118 26.83 0.20 -16.40
CA LEU A 118 25.82 -0.84 -16.16
C LEU A 118 24.70 -0.74 -17.19
N TRP A 119 24.15 -1.89 -17.56
CA TRP A 119 23.02 -1.97 -18.49
C TRP A 119 21.79 -2.54 -17.81
N TRP A 120 20.73 -1.76 -17.76
CA TRP A 120 19.43 -2.14 -17.24
C TRP A 120 18.50 -2.55 -18.37
N TYR A 121 17.78 -3.65 -18.16
CA TYR A 121 16.77 -4.16 -19.08
C TYR A 121 15.46 -4.34 -18.33
N ALA A 122 14.43 -3.60 -18.74
CA ALA A 122 13.05 -3.87 -18.33
C ALA A 122 12.48 -4.97 -19.23
N SER A 123 11.89 -6.02 -18.66
CA SER A 123 11.27 -7.05 -19.49
C SER A 123 10.08 -7.69 -18.81
N LYS A 124 9.11 -8.06 -19.64
CA LYS A 124 7.95 -8.86 -19.26
C LYS A 124 8.12 -10.30 -19.69
N LYS A 125 7.80 -11.24 -18.81
CA LYS A 125 7.58 -12.63 -19.18
C LYS A 125 6.08 -12.81 -19.37
N HIS A 126 5.67 -13.08 -20.60
CA HIS A 126 4.36 -13.69 -20.85
C HIS A 126 4.45 -15.15 -20.42
N SER A 127 3.57 -15.57 -19.52
CA SER A 127 3.34 -17.00 -19.28
C SER A 127 2.96 -17.65 -20.62
N LYS A 128 3.79 -18.53 -21.16
CA LYS A 128 3.43 -19.36 -22.31
C LYS A 128 2.49 -20.46 -21.83
N GLY A 129 1.25 -20.09 -21.51
CA GLY A 129 0.16 -21.02 -21.26
C GLY A 129 -0.81 -20.98 -22.43
N ASN A 130 -0.90 -22.06 -23.22
CA ASN A 130 -2.00 -22.30 -24.17
C ASN A 130 -3.33 -22.60 -23.44
N VAL A 131 -3.56 -22.00 -22.28
CA VAL A 131 -4.78 -22.16 -21.51
C VAL A 131 -5.57 -20.88 -21.70
N ILE A 132 -6.74 -20.98 -22.33
CA ILE A 132 -7.71 -19.89 -22.39
C ILE A 132 -8.11 -19.59 -20.94
N SER A 133 -7.49 -18.59 -20.33
CA SER A 133 -7.92 -18.09 -19.04
C SER A 133 -9.14 -17.21 -19.26
N PHE A 134 -10.24 -17.52 -18.58
CA PHE A 134 -11.45 -16.67 -18.56
C PHE A 134 -11.25 -15.34 -17.82
N TYR A 135 -10.03 -15.07 -17.34
CA TYR A 135 -9.63 -13.88 -16.57
C TYR A 135 -8.33 -13.29 -17.16
N PRO A 136 -8.41 -12.19 -17.93
CA PRO A 136 -7.26 -11.64 -18.68
C PRO A 136 -6.43 -10.68 -17.82
N GLY A 137 -5.81 -11.15 -16.73
CA GLY A 137 -5.18 -10.23 -15.77
C GLY A 137 -3.87 -10.61 -15.09
N GLU A 138 -3.40 -11.86 -15.09
CA GLU A 138 -2.36 -12.27 -14.12
C GLU A 138 -1.12 -12.99 -14.68
N ASP A 139 -0.93 -13.01 -16.00
CA ASP A 139 0.18 -13.76 -16.62
C ASP A 139 1.37 -12.91 -17.07
N GLU A 140 1.38 -11.61 -16.77
CA GLU A 140 2.52 -10.73 -17.04
C GLU A 140 3.37 -10.56 -15.79
N ARG A 141 4.55 -11.20 -15.75
CA ARG A 141 5.54 -10.97 -14.68
C ARG A 141 6.57 -9.97 -15.17
N ARG A 142 6.62 -8.79 -14.56
CA ARG A 142 7.67 -7.79 -14.82
C ARG A 142 8.94 -8.19 -14.05
N PHE A 143 10.09 -7.99 -14.66
CA PHE A 143 11.37 -8.14 -14.00
C PHE A 143 12.38 -7.16 -14.59
N TYR A 144 13.31 -6.70 -13.75
CA TYR A 144 14.46 -5.94 -14.18
C TYR A 144 15.70 -6.83 -14.22
N LYS A 145 16.55 -6.63 -15.22
CA LYS A 145 17.87 -7.23 -15.28
C LYS A 145 18.92 -6.15 -15.31
N VAL A 146 19.95 -6.28 -14.49
CA VAL A 146 21.16 -5.48 -14.58
C VAL A 146 22.31 -6.35 -15.07
N VAL A 147 23.03 -5.87 -16.08
CA VAL A 147 24.18 -6.54 -16.69
C VAL A 147 25.42 -5.69 -16.45
N PHE A 148 26.51 -6.34 -16.04
CA PHE A 148 27.77 -5.67 -15.73
C PHE A 148 28.96 -6.62 -15.83
N HIS A 149 30.18 -6.09 -15.90
CA HIS A 149 31.39 -6.91 -16.00
C HIS A 149 31.74 -7.59 -14.66
N ARG A 150 32.10 -8.88 -14.70
CA ARG A 150 32.34 -9.72 -13.52
C ARG A 150 33.36 -9.18 -12.50
N SER A 151 34.33 -8.38 -12.95
CA SER A 151 35.36 -7.79 -12.08
C SER A 151 34.79 -6.81 -11.05
N HIS A 152 33.62 -6.25 -11.31
CA HIS A 152 32.99 -5.24 -10.45
C HIS A 152 31.84 -5.82 -9.61
N ARG A 153 31.76 -7.15 -9.50
CA ARG A 153 30.69 -7.84 -8.76
C ARG A 153 30.53 -7.31 -7.34
N ASP A 154 31.63 -7.23 -6.60
CA ASP A 154 31.57 -6.88 -5.18
C ASP A 154 31.21 -5.39 -5.01
N LEU A 155 31.76 -4.50 -5.84
CA LEU A 155 31.35 -3.10 -5.90
C LEU A 155 29.84 -2.94 -6.16
N ILE A 156 29.29 -3.73 -7.07
CA ILE A 156 27.90 -3.60 -7.49
C ILE A 156 26.96 -4.17 -6.43
N VAL A 157 27.27 -5.33 -5.88
CA VAL A 157 26.45 -5.97 -4.85
C VAL A 157 26.50 -5.18 -3.54
N ASP A 158 27.67 -4.71 -3.13
CA ASP A 158 27.85 -4.09 -1.81
C ASP A 158 27.62 -2.58 -1.81
N SER A 159 27.81 -1.89 -2.94
CA SER A 159 27.67 -0.42 -3.02
C SER A 159 26.55 0.04 -3.96
N TYR A 160 26.50 -0.46 -5.20
CA TYR A 160 25.54 0.03 -6.19
C TYR A 160 24.09 -0.36 -5.89
N LEU A 161 23.79 -1.64 -5.60
CA LEU A 161 22.42 -2.05 -5.31
C LEU A 161 21.84 -1.37 -4.06
N PRO A 162 22.58 -1.21 -2.95
CA PRO A 162 22.13 -0.40 -1.82
C PRO A 162 21.94 1.08 -2.16
N PHE A 163 22.80 1.65 -3.00
CA PHE A 163 22.64 3.03 -3.49
C PHE A 163 21.35 3.20 -4.29
N VAL A 164 21.08 2.32 -5.26
CA VAL A 164 19.84 2.32 -6.05
C VAL A 164 18.61 2.16 -5.15
N LEU A 165 18.69 1.31 -4.13
CA LEU A 165 17.61 1.17 -3.15
C LEU A 165 17.37 2.46 -2.36
N ALA A 166 18.43 3.15 -1.93
CA ALA A 166 18.32 4.39 -1.17
C ALA A 166 17.75 5.54 -2.02
N GLU A 167 18.28 5.75 -3.22
CA GLU A 167 17.79 6.74 -4.18
C GLU A 167 16.36 6.43 -4.62
N GLY A 168 16.08 5.17 -4.97
CA GLY A 168 14.73 4.72 -5.32
C GLY A 168 13.72 4.98 -4.21
N ARG A 169 14.07 4.68 -2.95
CA ARG A 169 13.24 5.03 -1.78
C ARG A 169 13.06 6.54 -1.64
N ALA A 170 14.09 7.34 -1.87
CA ALA A 170 14.00 8.79 -1.80
C ALA A 170 13.05 9.35 -2.88
N VAL A 171 13.11 8.82 -4.10
CA VAL A 171 12.18 9.16 -5.19
C VAL A 171 10.75 8.75 -4.85
N ILE A 172 10.54 7.54 -4.30
CA ILE A 172 9.22 7.09 -3.84
C ILE A 172 8.66 8.04 -2.79
N VAL A 173 9.47 8.45 -1.81
CA VAL A 173 9.04 9.39 -0.77
C VAL A 173 8.73 10.77 -1.35
N LYS A 174 9.56 11.26 -2.28
CA LYS A 174 9.36 12.56 -2.95
C LYS A 174 8.11 12.60 -3.81
N ASN A 175 7.82 11.50 -4.52
CA ASN A 175 6.67 11.35 -5.40
C ASN A 175 5.47 10.75 -4.69
N ARG A 176 5.56 10.46 -3.38
CA ARG A 176 4.46 9.90 -2.60
C ARG A 176 3.34 10.92 -2.57
N GLN A 177 2.22 10.54 -3.14
CA GLN A 177 0.99 11.30 -3.03
C GLN A 177 0.19 10.73 -1.87
N ARG A 178 -0.22 11.60 -0.96
CA ARG A 178 -1.11 11.24 0.14
C ARG A 178 -2.43 10.73 -0.40
N ARG A 179 -2.94 9.69 0.24
CA ARG A 179 -4.20 9.04 -0.14
C ARG A 179 -5.19 9.11 1.02
N LEU A 180 -6.45 9.30 0.66
CA LEU A 180 -7.60 9.13 1.53
C LEU A 180 -8.17 7.75 1.25
N PHE A 181 -8.12 6.88 2.24
CA PHE A 181 -8.66 5.54 2.20
C PHE A 181 -10.02 5.51 2.87
N THR A 182 -10.98 4.84 2.25
CA THR A 182 -12.32 4.60 2.80
C THR A 182 -12.61 3.11 2.76
N ASN A 183 -13.20 2.56 3.81
CA ASN A 183 -13.52 1.14 3.87
C ASN A 183 -14.72 0.79 2.97
N CYS A 184 -14.57 -0.25 2.16
CA CYS A 184 -15.59 -0.65 1.20
C CYS A 184 -16.70 -1.46 1.88
N GLY A 185 -17.89 -0.86 2.04
CA GLY A 185 -19.07 -1.56 2.54
C GLY A 185 -19.61 -2.58 1.55
N GLY A 186 -18.98 -3.77 1.43
CA GLY A 186 -19.49 -5.05 0.90
C GLY A 186 -20.24 -5.09 -0.44
N ARG A 187 -20.38 -3.99 -1.19
CA ARG A 187 -21.27 -3.90 -2.37
C ARG A 187 -20.55 -3.81 -3.71
N ARG A 188 -19.22 -3.76 -3.74
CA ARG A 188 -18.48 -3.67 -5.01
C ARG A 188 -17.62 -4.90 -5.29
N ARG A 189 -18.11 -5.67 -6.28
CA ARG A 189 -17.38 -6.51 -7.24
C ARG A 189 -16.86 -7.87 -6.72
N ARG A 190 -17.68 -8.92 -6.92
CA ARG A 190 -17.33 -10.35 -6.81
C ARG A 190 -16.17 -10.83 -7.72
N TYR A 191 -15.57 -9.95 -8.54
CA TYR A 191 -14.68 -10.35 -9.65
C TYR A 191 -13.37 -9.55 -9.73
N LEU A 192 -13.14 -8.60 -8.83
CA LEU A 192 -11.87 -7.87 -8.74
C LEU A 192 -11.31 -8.11 -7.34
N ARG A 193 -9.99 -8.34 -7.27
CA ARG A 193 -9.20 -8.54 -6.04
C ARG A 193 -9.79 -7.70 -4.90
N ASN A 194 -10.25 -8.37 -3.85
CA ASN A 194 -10.92 -7.77 -2.69
C ASN A 194 -9.96 -6.82 -1.95
N SER A 195 -9.72 -5.63 -2.48
CA SER A 195 -9.08 -4.56 -1.72
C SER A 195 -10.04 -4.15 -0.62
N VAL A 196 -9.61 -4.24 0.63
CA VAL A 196 -10.47 -3.91 1.77
C VAL A 196 -10.63 -2.37 1.88
N TRP A 197 -9.68 -1.64 1.29
CA TRP A 197 -9.68 -0.19 1.18
C TRP A 197 -9.80 0.29 -0.27
N ASP A 198 -10.73 1.22 -0.51
CA ASP A 198 -10.71 2.10 -1.70
C ASP A 198 -9.92 3.36 -1.35
N HIS A 199 -9.25 3.95 -2.34
CA HIS A 199 -8.46 5.17 -2.11
C HIS A 199 -8.68 6.22 -3.19
N VAL A 200 -8.55 7.48 -2.77
CA VAL A 200 -8.56 8.67 -3.62
C VAL A 200 -7.38 9.55 -3.23
N LYS A 201 -6.87 10.36 -4.15
CA LYS A 201 -5.87 11.38 -3.83
C LYS A 201 -6.37 12.33 -2.75
N PHE A 202 -5.58 12.52 -1.70
CA PHE A 202 -5.92 13.44 -0.61
C PHE A 202 -5.36 14.84 -0.91
N GLU A 203 -6.25 15.74 -1.31
CA GLU A 203 -5.95 17.16 -1.55
C GLU A 203 -6.87 18.04 -0.71
N HIS A 204 -6.47 18.30 0.53
CA HIS A 204 -7.20 19.24 1.40
C HIS A 204 -6.36 20.51 1.59
N PRO A 205 -6.90 21.73 1.37
CA PRO A 205 -6.14 22.98 1.49
C PRO A 205 -5.83 23.40 2.94
N ALA A 206 -6.21 22.60 3.93
CA ALA A 206 -6.12 23.00 5.33
C ALA A 206 -4.71 22.78 5.86
N THR A 207 -4.09 23.83 6.33
CA THR A 207 -2.86 23.78 7.12
C THR A 207 -3.15 24.27 8.53
N PHE A 208 -2.22 24.01 9.43
CA PHE A 208 -2.23 24.59 10.77
C PHE A 208 -2.39 26.12 10.73
N ASP A 209 -1.88 26.80 9.71
CA ASP A 209 -1.98 28.27 9.54
C ASP A 209 -3.37 28.73 9.12
N THR A 210 -4.09 27.93 8.35
CA THR A 210 -5.48 28.22 7.97
C THR A 210 -6.48 27.91 9.08
N LEU A 211 -6.07 27.15 10.10
CA LEU A 211 -6.96 26.67 11.15
C LEU A 211 -7.20 27.76 12.21
N ALA A 212 -8.46 28.15 12.38
CA ALA A 212 -8.85 29.14 13.38
C ALA A 212 -8.93 28.51 14.78
N MET A 213 -7.82 28.54 15.50
CA MET A 213 -7.71 28.07 16.89
C MET A 213 -6.75 28.95 17.70
N ASP A 214 -6.76 28.77 19.02
CA ASP A 214 -5.83 29.44 19.91
C ASP A 214 -4.37 29.05 19.59
N THR A 215 -3.47 30.05 19.54
CA THR A 215 -2.08 29.85 19.10
C THR A 215 -1.31 28.93 20.05
N ASP A 216 -1.53 29.05 21.36
CA ASP A 216 -0.83 28.22 22.35
C ASP A 216 -1.27 26.75 22.23
N GLN A 217 -2.56 26.53 22.00
CA GLN A 217 -3.08 25.18 21.76
C GLN A 217 -2.57 24.58 20.44
N LYS A 218 -2.41 25.42 19.41
CA LYS A 218 -1.91 25.01 18.10
C LYS A 218 -0.46 24.54 18.21
N GLU A 219 0.40 25.34 18.82
CA GLU A 219 1.81 25.01 19.05
C GLU A 219 1.94 23.74 19.89
N ALA A 220 1.18 23.62 20.97
CA ALA A 220 1.21 22.43 21.82
C ALA A 220 0.77 21.13 21.12
N ILE A 221 -0.01 21.22 20.03
CA ILE A 221 -0.37 20.06 19.21
C ILE A 221 0.73 19.78 18.18
N MET A 222 1.27 20.82 17.54
CA MET A 222 2.38 20.68 16.61
C MET A 222 3.61 20.05 17.28
N ASP A 223 3.94 20.50 18.49
CA ASP A 223 5.05 19.95 19.28
C ASP A 223 4.82 18.47 19.64
N ASP A 224 3.59 18.09 20.02
CA ASP A 224 3.23 16.69 20.32
C ASP A 224 3.35 15.81 19.06
N LEU A 225 2.99 16.34 17.90
CA LEU A 225 3.10 15.66 16.61
C LEU A 225 4.56 15.48 16.18
N ILE A 226 5.40 16.50 16.35
CA ILE A 226 6.85 16.43 16.09
C ILE A 226 7.48 15.41 17.04
N ALA A 227 7.18 15.50 18.34
CA ALA A 227 7.68 14.56 19.34
C ALA A 227 7.25 13.11 19.05
N PHE A 228 6.05 12.90 18.50
CA PHE A 228 5.61 11.57 18.06
C PHE A 228 6.40 11.07 16.85
N LYS A 229 6.57 11.92 15.83
CA LYS A 229 7.30 11.61 14.59
C LYS A 229 8.78 11.27 14.84
N ASP A 230 9.42 12.03 15.72
CA ASP A 230 10.84 11.83 16.06
C ASP A 230 11.03 10.84 17.22
N GLY A 231 9.94 10.35 17.81
CA GLY A 231 9.94 9.51 19.01
C GLY A 231 10.22 8.01 18.80
N LYS A 232 10.60 7.56 17.59
CA LYS A 232 10.72 6.14 17.25
C LYS A 232 11.58 5.36 18.23
N GLU A 233 12.75 5.88 18.58
CA GLU A 233 13.70 5.23 19.51
C GLU A 233 13.12 5.13 20.91
N TYR A 234 12.35 6.15 21.35
CA TYR A 234 11.70 6.15 22.66
C TYR A 234 10.67 5.02 22.77
N TYR A 235 9.78 4.87 21.80
CA TYR A 235 8.78 3.79 21.79
C TYR A 235 9.44 2.41 21.75
N THR A 236 10.49 2.27 20.93
CA THR A 236 11.28 1.03 20.83
C THR A 236 11.95 0.67 22.16
N LYS A 237 12.59 1.63 22.82
CA LYS A 237 13.28 1.43 24.10
C LYS A 237 12.34 1.06 25.25
N VAL A 238 11.14 1.64 25.26
CA VAL A 238 10.11 1.38 26.27
C VAL A 238 9.31 0.10 25.96
N GLY A 239 9.49 -0.49 24.77
CA GLY A 239 8.77 -1.69 24.35
C GLY A 239 7.27 -1.45 24.12
N LYS A 240 6.89 -0.22 23.75
CA LYS A 240 5.50 0.15 23.48
C LYS A 240 5.26 0.26 21.97
N PRO A 241 4.06 -0.12 21.47
CA PRO A 241 3.70 0.13 20.08
C PRO A 241 3.81 1.61 19.73
N TRP A 242 4.37 1.94 18.56
CA TRP A 242 4.59 3.31 18.10
C TRP A 242 3.28 3.92 17.55
N LYS A 243 2.38 4.20 18.49
CA LYS A 243 1.07 4.82 18.22
C LYS A 243 0.80 6.01 19.14
N ARG A 244 -0.07 6.90 18.66
CA ARG A 244 -0.60 8.04 19.44
C ARG A 244 -2.10 8.18 19.21
N GLY A 245 -2.86 8.42 20.28
CA GLY A 245 -4.30 8.63 20.20
C GLY A 245 -4.71 10.07 20.50
N TYR A 246 -5.56 10.65 19.65
CA TYR A 246 -6.18 11.96 19.82
C TYR A 246 -7.69 11.84 19.91
N LEU A 247 -8.31 12.63 20.79
CA LEU A 247 -9.75 12.82 20.86
C LEU A 247 -10.09 14.28 20.53
N LEU A 248 -10.73 14.50 19.38
CA LEU A 248 -11.27 15.79 18.97
C LEU A 248 -12.74 15.86 19.39
N TYR A 249 -13.08 16.78 20.30
CA TYR A 249 -14.46 16.93 20.77
C TYR A 249 -14.95 18.37 20.73
N GLY A 250 -16.25 18.55 20.52
CA GLY A 250 -16.88 19.87 20.49
C GLY A 250 -18.14 19.90 19.63
N PRO A 251 -18.85 21.04 19.54
CA PRO A 251 -20.06 21.17 18.74
C PRO A 251 -19.84 20.80 17.25
N PRO A 252 -20.89 20.39 16.51
CA PRO A 252 -20.79 20.18 15.08
C PRO A 252 -20.44 21.49 14.35
N GLY A 253 -19.67 21.38 13.26
CA GLY A 253 -19.24 22.54 12.45
C GLY A 253 -18.08 23.35 13.03
N THR A 254 -17.36 22.85 14.04
CA THR A 254 -16.18 23.50 14.64
C THR A 254 -14.86 23.17 13.96
N GLY A 255 -14.88 22.48 12.80
CA GLY A 255 -13.68 22.18 12.04
C GLY A 255 -12.89 20.95 12.51
N LYS A 256 -13.52 19.99 13.19
CA LYS A 256 -12.87 18.73 13.62
C LYS A 256 -12.21 17.97 12.43
N SER A 257 -12.93 17.79 11.33
CA SER A 257 -12.39 17.16 10.12
C SER A 257 -11.33 18.04 9.43
N THR A 258 -11.46 19.37 9.49
CA THR A 258 -10.43 20.32 9.01
C THR A 258 -9.13 20.22 9.80
N MET A 259 -9.22 20.00 11.13
CA MET A 259 -8.06 19.77 11.99
C MET A 259 -7.33 18.47 11.61
N ILE A 260 -8.07 17.39 11.37
CA ILE A 260 -7.50 16.12 10.90
C ILE A 260 -6.73 16.34 9.59
N ALA A 261 -7.31 17.08 8.65
CA ALA A 261 -6.66 17.39 7.39
C ALA A 261 -5.38 18.22 7.58
N ALA A 262 -5.38 19.19 8.49
CA ALA A 262 -4.18 19.95 8.84
C ALA A 262 -3.08 19.08 9.45
N MET A 263 -3.43 18.13 10.33
CA MET A 263 -2.49 17.16 10.91
C MET A 263 -1.89 16.24 9.84
N ALA A 264 -2.72 15.72 8.92
CA ALA A 264 -2.27 14.88 7.82
C ALA A 264 -1.32 15.61 6.88
N ASN A 265 -1.63 16.87 6.56
CA ASN A 265 -0.79 17.72 5.72
C ASN A 265 0.54 18.07 6.39
N PHE A 266 0.55 18.29 7.70
CA PHE A 266 1.76 18.62 8.46
C PHE A 266 2.73 17.45 8.57
N LEU A 267 2.22 16.22 8.76
CA LEU A 267 3.04 15.03 8.92
C LEU A 267 3.40 14.34 7.60
N ASP A 268 2.70 14.68 6.52
CA ASP A 268 2.72 13.96 5.25
C ASP A 268 2.29 12.50 5.37
N TYR A 269 1.15 12.28 6.03
CA TYR A 269 0.57 10.95 6.28
C TYR A 269 -0.65 10.68 5.41
N ASP A 270 -0.89 9.40 5.14
CA ASP A 270 -2.13 8.94 4.52
C ASP A 270 -3.28 8.96 5.54
N VAL A 271 -4.49 9.25 5.09
CA VAL A 271 -5.68 9.32 5.94
C VAL A 271 -6.56 8.11 5.67
N TYR A 272 -6.93 7.39 6.72
CA TYR A 272 -7.86 6.26 6.67
C TYR A 272 -9.14 6.66 7.39
N ASP A 273 -10.19 6.95 6.64
CA ASP A 273 -11.52 7.19 7.16
C ASP A 273 -12.23 5.85 7.39
N LEU A 274 -12.36 5.47 8.66
CA LEU A 274 -12.95 4.21 9.07
C LEU A 274 -14.41 4.43 9.50
N GLU A 275 -15.33 4.12 8.60
CA GLU A 275 -16.75 4.14 8.91
C GLU A 275 -17.14 2.84 9.63
N LEU A 276 -17.38 2.91 10.94
CA LEU A 276 -17.73 1.73 11.75
C LEU A 276 -19.08 1.08 11.37
N THR A 277 -19.99 1.84 10.77
CA THR A 277 -21.34 1.36 10.41
C THR A 277 -21.31 0.38 9.23
N SER A 278 -20.31 0.48 8.35
CA SER A 278 -20.17 -0.33 7.15
C SER A 278 -19.40 -1.64 7.40
N VAL A 279 -18.75 -1.77 8.56
CA VAL A 279 -18.05 -2.98 8.99
C VAL A 279 -19.04 -3.94 9.65
N LYS A 280 -19.15 -5.16 9.10
CA LYS A 280 -20.14 -6.15 9.58
C LYS A 280 -19.65 -6.89 10.82
N ASN A 281 -18.40 -7.33 10.79
CA ASN A 281 -17.83 -8.25 11.78
C ASN A 281 -16.46 -7.80 12.28
N ASN A 282 -16.09 -8.20 13.51
CA ASN A 282 -14.76 -7.96 14.07
C ASN A 282 -13.61 -8.55 13.21
N THR A 283 -13.87 -9.61 12.45
CA THR A 283 -12.90 -10.19 11.52
C THR A 283 -12.60 -9.27 10.34
N GLU A 284 -13.61 -8.55 9.84
CA GLU A 284 -13.44 -7.55 8.78
C GLU A 284 -12.68 -6.34 9.31
N LEU A 285 -12.99 -5.90 10.53
CA LEU A 285 -12.22 -4.88 11.24
C LEU A 285 -10.75 -5.27 11.37
N ARG A 286 -10.45 -6.53 11.72
CA ARG A 286 -9.07 -7.03 11.77
C ARG A 286 -8.37 -6.93 10.40
N LYS A 287 -9.04 -7.32 9.31
CA LYS A 287 -8.47 -7.24 7.96
C LYS A 287 -8.13 -5.80 7.58
N LEU A 288 -9.04 -4.87 7.87
CA LEU A 288 -8.82 -3.43 7.67
C LEU A 288 -7.52 -2.96 8.34
N PHE A 289 -7.30 -3.31 9.60
CA PHE A 289 -6.10 -2.93 10.36
C PHE A 289 -4.79 -3.57 9.87
N ILE A 290 -4.86 -4.78 9.31
CA ILE A 290 -3.68 -5.48 8.76
C ILE A 290 -3.24 -4.83 7.44
N GLU A 291 -4.19 -4.41 6.61
CA GLU A 291 -3.90 -3.78 5.31
C GLU A 291 -3.49 -2.30 5.40
N MET A 292 -3.68 -1.65 6.55
CA MET A 292 -3.21 -0.27 6.76
C MET A 292 -1.68 -0.18 6.68
N THR A 293 -1.19 0.79 5.92
CA THR A 293 0.25 1.08 5.83
C THR A 293 0.76 1.85 7.06
N SER A 294 2.09 1.92 7.21
CA SER A 294 2.75 2.83 8.16
C SER A 294 2.66 4.29 7.70
N LYS A 295 2.88 5.26 8.60
CA LYS A 295 2.72 6.70 8.34
C LYS A 295 1.29 7.03 7.91
N SER A 296 0.36 6.61 8.75
CA SER A 296 -1.07 6.73 8.53
C SER A 296 -1.79 7.33 9.74
N ILE A 297 -2.83 8.11 9.45
CA ILE A 297 -3.79 8.65 10.40
C ILE A 297 -5.11 7.89 10.21
N ILE A 298 -5.56 7.19 11.25
CA ILE A 298 -6.83 6.49 11.28
C ILE A 298 -7.86 7.39 11.93
N VAL A 299 -8.89 7.75 11.19
CA VAL A 299 -10.00 8.58 11.63
C VAL A 299 -11.18 7.69 11.93
N ILE A 300 -11.74 7.86 13.12
CA ILE A 300 -12.97 7.18 13.54
C ILE A 300 -13.96 8.28 13.91
N GLU A 301 -14.87 8.56 12.98
CA GLU A 301 -15.84 9.63 13.13
C GLU A 301 -17.02 9.24 14.03
N ASP A 302 -17.54 10.21 14.79
CA ASP A 302 -18.77 10.15 15.58
C ASP A 302 -18.89 8.88 16.45
N ILE A 303 -17.89 8.63 17.28
CA ILE A 303 -17.89 7.46 18.18
C ILE A 303 -19.09 7.41 19.12
N ASP A 304 -19.70 8.55 19.46
CA ASP A 304 -20.92 8.61 20.28
C ASP A 304 -22.16 8.04 19.56
N CYS A 305 -22.27 8.23 18.23
CA CYS A 305 -23.37 7.67 17.44
C CYS A 305 -23.27 6.13 17.32
N SER A 306 -22.05 5.59 17.32
CA SER A 306 -21.82 4.13 17.25
C SER A 306 -22.25 3.37 18.52
N ILE A 307 -22.26 4.05 19.67
CA ILE A 307 -22.63 3.46 20.97
C ILE A 307 -24.15 3.21 21.05
N ASP A 308 -24.96 4.11 20.49
CA ASP A 308 -26.43 3.95 20.49
C ASP A 308 -26.91 2.82 19.57
N LEU A 309 -26.08 2.39 18.60
CA LEU A 309 -26.34 1.20 17.75
C LEU A 309 -26.19 -0.12 18.51
N THR A 310 -25.43 -0.15 19.61
CA THR A 310 -25.12 -1.37 20.37
C THR A 310 -25.88 -1.51 21.69
N GLY A 311 -26.36 -0.41 22.30
CA GLY A 311 -26.90 -0.44 23.67
C GLY A 311 -28.41 -0.27 23.86
N LYS A 312 -29.10 0.55 23.07
CA LYS A 312 -30.45 1.05 23.49
C LYS A 312 -31.66 0.44 22.78
N ARG A 313 -31.53 -0.17 21.60
CA ARG A 313 -32.69 -0.77 20.91
C ARG A 313 -33.22 -2.07 21.53
N ARG A 314 -32.55 -2.65 22.53
CA ARG A 314 -32.98 -3.91 23.18
C ARG A 314 -33.92 -3.69 24.38
N LYS A 315 -34.04 -2.49 24.96
CA LYS A 315 -34.84 -2.30 26.19
C LYS A 315 -36.30 -1.89 25.96
N ASP A 316 -36.63 -1.24 24.83
CA ASP A 316 -37.98 -0.68 24.65
C ASP A 316 -38.97 -1.61 23.91
N LYS A 317 -38.55 -2.78 23.44
CA LYS A 317 -39.46 -3.78 22.82
C LYS A 317 -39.88 -4.94 23.73
N LYS A 318 -39.44 -4.98 24.99
CA LYS A 318 -39.85 -6.02 25.96
C LYS A 318 -40.80 -5.51 27.06
N ALA A 319 -41.24 -4.25 27.02
CA ALA A 319 -42.05 -3.65 28.07
C ALA A 319 -43.53 -3.39 27.68
N SER A 320 -44.02 -3.91 26.55
CA SER A 320 -45.44 -3.75 26.16
C SER A 320 -46.02 -4.98 25.47
N SER A 321 -46.11 -6.10 26.20
CA SER A 321 -47.09 -7.16 25.91
C SER A 321 -47.23 -8.08 27.12
N ASN A 322 -48.01 -7.65 28.10
CA ASN A 322 -48.62 -8.56 29.08
C ASN A 322 -50.13 -8.53 28.82
N LYS A 323 -50.66 -9.62 28.26
CA LYS A 323 -51.96 -10.22 28.60
C LYS A 323 -52.14 -11.53 27.82
N ASP A 324 -52.08 -12.62 28.57
CA ASP A 324 -52.92 -13.82 28.55
C ASP A 324 -53.20 -14.50 27.21
N SER A 325 -52.60 -15.68 27.02
CA SER A 325 -53.34 -16.94 26.78
C SER A 325 -52.37 -18.09 26.53
N ASP A 326 -52.62 -19.19 27.24
CA ASP A 326 -51.94 -20.48 27.11
C ASP A 326 -51.99 -20.98 25.65
N ASN A 327 -50.82 -21.28 25.09
CA ASN A 327 -50.65 -22.34 24.11
C ASN A 327 -49.18 -22.76 24.07
N GLU A 328 -48.97 -24.00 24.49
CA GLU A 328 -47.74 -24.76 24.37
C GLU A 328 -47.48 -25.02 22.88
N TYR A 329 -46.46 -24.37 22.32
CA TYR A 329 -45.96 -24.65 20.97
C TYR A 329 -44.45 -24.81 21.06
N GLU A 330 -43.97 -26.05 20.93
CA GLU A 330 -42.55 -26.32 20.72
C GLU A 330 -42.09 -25.68 19.40
N PRO A 331 -40.95 -24.98 19.36
CA PRO A 331 -40.46 -24.42 18.10
C PRO A 331 -39.76 -25.51 17.28
N ASP A 332 -40.23 -25.65 16.04
CA ASP A 332 -39.71 -26.47 14.95
C ASP A 332 -38.18 -26.27 14.71
N PRO A 333 -37.36 -27.32 14.46
CA PRO A 333 -35.90 -27.19 14.38
C PRO A 333 -35.36 -26.63 13.05
N THR A 334 -36.22 -26.18 12.14
CA THR A 334 -35.87 -25.97 10.72
C THR A 334 -35.75 -24.53 10.24
N GLU A 335 -35.69 -23.55 11.15
CA GLU A 335 -35.25 -22.19 10.80
C GLU A 335 -33.79 -21.97 11.20
N PRO A 336 -32.91 -21.53 10.28
CA PRO A 336 -31.58 -21.09 10.69
C PRO A 336 -31.79 -19.90 11.63
N ARG A 337 -31.46 -20.12 12.91
CA ARG A 337 -31.26 -19.03 13.88
C ARG A 337 -30.48 -17.97 13.14
N LYS A 338 -31.07 -16.78 12.95
CA LYS A 338 -30.30 -15.63 12.46
C LYS A 338 -29.16 -15.50 13.45
N ASP A 339 -27.98 -15.97 13.03
CA ASP A 339 -26.76 -15.76 13.77
C ASP A 339 -26.77 -14.28 14.13
N ASP A 340 -26.64 -13.99 15.42
CA ASP A 340 -26.19 -12.69 15.88
C ASP A 340 -24.81 -12.49 15.25
N GLU A 341 -24.77 -12.16 13.95
CA GLU A 341 -23.57 -11.73 13.24
C GLU A 341 -23.00 -10.63 14.12
N SER A 342 -21.84 -10.93 14.69
CA SER A 342 -21.23 -10.17 15.77
C SER A 342 -20.96 -8.75 15.29
N LYS A 343 -21.96 -7.88 15.41
CA LYS A 343 -21.87 -6.47 15.06
C LYS A 343 -20.64 -5.89 15.73
N VAL A 344 -19.93 -5.04 15.00
CA VAL A 344 -18.78 -4.33 15.54
C VAL A 344 -19.21 -3.58 16.80
N THR A 345 -18.56 -3.90 17.91
CA THR A 345 -18.74 -3.20 19.18
C THR A 345 -17.59 -2.24 19.36
N LEU A 346 -17.85 -1.12 20.05
CA LEU A 346 -16.79 -0.19 20.44
C LEU A 346 -15.70 -0.92 21.25
N SER A 347 -16.09 -1.82 22.14
CA SER A 347 -15.16 -2.70 22.87
C SER A 347 -14.30 -3.57 21.95
N GLY A 348 -14.88 -4.08 20.85
CA GLY A 348 -14.15 -4.79 19.80
C GLY A 348 -13.06 -3.91 19.18
N LEU A 349 -13.43 -2.73 18.69
CA LEU A 349 -12.50 -1.74 18.12
C LEU A 349 -11.33 -1.43 19.07
N LEU A 350 -11.61 -1.21 20.35
CA LEU A 350 -10.59 -0.92 21.34
C LEU A 350 -9.63 -2.08 21.59
N ASN A 351 -10.14 -3.31 21.59
CA ASN A 351 -9.28 -4.49 21.72
C ASN A 351 -8.33 -4.63 20.53
N PHE A 352 -8.69 -4.11 19.35
CA PHE A 352 -7.77 -4.02 18.21
C PHE A 352 -6.74 -2.91 18.37
N ILE A 353 -7.17 -1.74 18.85
CA ILE A 353 -6.26 -0.60 19.10
C ILE A 353 -5.25 -0.94 20.18
N ASP A 354 -5.65 -1.60 21.27
CA ASP A 354 -4.75 -1.95 22.39
C ASP A 354 -4.07 -3.31 22.26
N GLY A 355 -4.60 -4.18 21.40
CA GLY A 355 -4.15 -5.55 21.28
C GLY A 355 -2.83 -5.70 20.54
N LEU A 356 -2.38 -6.95 20.44
CA LEU A 356 -1.15 -7.35 19.73
C LEU A 356 -1.12 -6.90 18.26
N TRP A 357 -2.30 -6.68 17.65
CA TRP A 357 -2.43 -6.18 16.28
C TRP A 357 -1.96 -4.73 16.11
N SER A 358 -1.96 -3.95 17.18
CA SER A 358 -1.37 -2.61 17.17
C SER A 358 0.16 -2.64 17.13
N ALA A 359 0.80 -3.76 17.52
CA ALA A 359 2.25 -3.92 17.47
C ALA A 359 2.74 -4.35 16.08
N SER A 360 1.86 -4.91 15.25
CA SER A 360 2.16 -5.27 13.86
C SER A 360 2.20 -4.07 12.90
N GLY A 361 1.89 -2.87 13.39
CA GLY A 361 1.95 -1.62 12.63
C GLY A 361 3.16 -0.78 13.00
N GLY A 362 3.72 -0.08 12.02
CA GLY A 362 4.69 0.98 12.26
C GLY A 362 4.05 2.24 12.87
N GLU A 363 4.62 3.39 12.57
CA GLU A 363 4.16 4.74 12.95
C GLU A 363 2.67 4.97 12.56
N ARG A 364 1.77 5.08 13.55
CA ARG A 364 0.31 5.27 13.34
C ARG A 364 -0.32 6.24 14.34
N ILE A 365 -1.22 7.09 13.86
CA ILE A 365 -1.99 8.01 14.70
C ILE A 365 -3.47 7.64 14.63
N PHE A 366 -4.14 7.59 15.77
CA PHE A 366 -5.59 7.39 15.86
C PHE A 366 -6.25 8.69 16.26
N ILE A 367 -7.25 9.13 15.50
CA ILE A 367 -8.03 10.32 15.81
C ILE A 367 -9.50 9.92 15.92
N PHE A 368 -10.07 10.18 17.08
CA PHE A 368 -11.49 9.98 17.36
C PHE A 368 -12.19 11.32 17.36
N THR A 369 -13.34 11.42 16.69
CA THR A 369 -14.18 12.61 16.77
C THR A 369 -15.46 12.30 17.55
N THR A 370 -15.89 13.26 18.37
CA THR A 370 -17.19 13.17 19.07
C THR A 370 -17.80 14.55 19.26
N ASN A 371 -19.12 14.61 19.29
CA ASN A 371 -19.81 15.84 19.69
C ASN A 371 -20.02 15.90 21.22
N HIS A 372 -19.98 14.76 21.89
CA HIS A 372 -20.39 14.57 23.29
C HIS A 372 -19.39 13.72 24.07
N LYS A 373 -18.34 14.37 24.59
CA LYS A 373 -17.30 13.69 25.37
C LYS A 373 -17.87 12.99 26.62
N GLU A 374 -18.91 13.55 27.22
CA GLU A 374 -19.59 13.05 28.41
C GLU A 374 -20.33 11.72 28.21
N LYS A 375 -20.66 11.36 26.95
CA LYS A 375 -21.31 10.09 26.62
C LYS A 375 -20.33 8.93 26.48
N LEU A 376 -19.03 9.23 26.45
CA LEU A 376 -17.99 8.22 26.28
C LEU A 376 -17.66 7.57 27.62
N ASP A 377 -17.54 6.23 27.60
CA ASP A 377 -17.07 5.47 28.75
C ASP A 377 -15.65 5.93 29.13
N PRO A 378 -15.39 6.29 30.42
CA PRO A 378 -14.06 6.65 30.90
C PRO A 378 -12.96 5.62 30.57
N ALA A 379 -13.31 4.34 30.39
CA ALA A 379 -12.37 3.31 29.96
C ALA A 379 -11.81 3.54 28.54
N LEU A 380 -12.49 4.32 27.70
CA LEU A 380 -12.04 4.74 26.36
C LEU A 380 -10.98 5.83 26.44
N ILE A 381 -11.15 6.74 27.39
CA ILE A 381 -10.42 7.99 27.54
C ILE A 381 -9.09 7.78 28.29
N ARG A 382 -8.79 6.54 28.69
CA ARG A 382 -7.54 6.21 29.39
C ARG A 382 -6.30 6.41 28.49
N ARG A 383 -5.19 6.77 29.12
CA ARG A 383 -3.87 6.84 28.49
C ARG A 383 -3.51 5.52 27.82
N GLY A 384 -2.92 5.58 26.62
CA GLY A 384 -2.63 4.45 25.73
C GLY A 384 -3.67 4.22 24.62
N ARG A 385 -4.88 4.79 24.77
CA ARG A 385 -5.95 4.78 23.76
C ARG A 385 -6.17 6.17 23.16
N MET A 386 -6.50 7.12 24.03
CA MET A 386 -6.73 8.53 23.71
C MET A 386 -5.84 9.33 24.65
N ASP A 387 -4.64 9.69 24.19
CA ASP A 387 -3.62 10.33 25.02
C ASP A 387 -3.81 11.83 25.12
N LYS A 388 -4.21 12.47 24.01
CA LYS A 388 -4.38 13.91 23.89
C LYS A 388 -5.85 14.23 23.60
N HIS A 389 -6.45 15.10 24.40
CA HIS A 389 -7.81 15.58 24.18
C HIS A 389 -7.76 17.04 23.73
N ILE A 390 -8.46 17.34 22.64
CA ILE A 390 -8.48 18.67 22.03
C ILE A 390 -9.94 19.11 21.93
N GLU A 391 -10.25 20.24 22.55
CA GLU A 391 -11.57 20.84 22.53
C GLU A 391 -11.69 21.82 21.37
N MET A 392 -12.52 21.50 20.39
CA MET A 392 -12.84 22.37 19.27
C MET A 392 -14.07 23.21 19.64
N SER A 393 -13.84 24.36 20.27
CA SER A 393 -14.90 25.31 20.62
C SER A 393 -15.15 26.32 19.49
N TYR A 394 -16.29 27.01 19.54
CA TYR A 394 -16.54 28.12 18.61
C TYR A 394 -15.47 29.20 18.82
N SER A 395 -14.87 29.65 17.72
CA SER A 395 -13.90 30.75 17.72
C SER A 395 -14.51 32.00 18.37
N ALA A 396 -13.68 32.78 19.07
CA ALA A 396 -14.13 33.95 19.84
C ALA A 396 -14.97 34.94 19.01
N ALA A 397 -14.66 35.09 17.72
CA ALA A 397 -15.43 35.90 16.78
C ALA A 397 -16.86 35.38 16.52
N LEU A 398 -17.07 34.05 16.49
CA LEU A 398 -18.38 33.41 16.35
C LEU A 398 -19.17 33.40 17.67
N ARG A 399 -18.47 33.39 18.82
CA ARG A 399 -19.11 33.62 20.14
C ARG A 399 -19.67 35.04 20.24
N ALA A 400 -18.94 36.05 19.78
CA ALA A 400 -19.39 37.44 19.81
C ALA A 400 -20.65 37.68 18.93
N SER A 401 -20.74 37.07 17.75
CA SER A 401 -21.89 37.22 16.85
C SER A 401 -23.15 36.49 17.34
N ARG A 402 -23.02 35.41 18.12
CA ARG A 402 -24.17 34.72 18.75
C ARG A 402 -24.60 35.32 20.08
N CYS A 403 -23.72 36.04 20.77
CA CYS A 403 -24.03 36.73 22.03
C CYS A 403 -24.59 38.15 21.84
N SER A 404 -24.74 38.66 20.62
CA SER A 404 -25.56 39.86 20.40
C SER A 404 -27.02 39.51 20.74
N PRO A 405 -27.63 40.16 21.75
CA PRO A 405 -29.07 40.08 21.91
C PRO A 405 -29.70 40.51 20.59
N ARG A 406 -30.68 39.75 20.08
CA ARG A 406 -31.63 40.34 19.14
C ARG A 406 -32.34 41.43 19.90
N THR A 407 -31.84 42.65 19.82
CA THR A 407 -32.62 43.84 20.14
C THR A 407 -33.84 43.81 19.23
N THR A 408 -34.98 43.70 19.91
CA THR A 408 -36.39 43.67 19.49
C THR A 408 -36.72 44.35 18.18
#